data_AF-A0A846CTN2-F1
#
_entry.id   AF-A0A846CTN2-F1
#
_cell.length_a   1.000
_cell.length_b   1.000
_cell.length_c   1.000
_cell.angle_alpha   90.00
_cell.angle_beta   90.00
_cell.angle_gamma   90.00
#
_symmetry.space_group_name_H-M   'P 1'
#
loop_
_entity.id
_entity.type
_entity.pdbx_description
1 polymer ?
#
loop_
_entity_poly.entity_id
_entity_poly.type
_entity_poly.pdbx_seq_one_letter_code
_entity_poly.pdbx_strand_id
1 'polypeptide(L)' 'MEVTLSTIPFNRPVTVGTEFEYIQQTIKNMDLSGDGAITKQCHALLEQILSIPKVLLTTSCTHALEMAALLLNIQPGDEV' A
#
# COMPACT_ATOMS: atom_id res chain seq x y z
N MET A 1 -38.57 -7.11 -19.90
CA MET A 1 -37.48 -6.45 -19.17
C MET A 1 -36.22 -7.21 -19.55
N GLU A 2 -35.39 -6.60 -20.39
CA GLU A 2 -34.24 -7.25 -21.03
C GLU A 2 -33.14 -7.43 -19.98
N VAL A 3 -32.82 -8.68 -19.63
CA VAL A 3 -31.72 -8.98 -18.71
C VAL A 3 -30.43 -8.85 -19.52
N THR A 4 -29.84 -7.66 -19.54
CA THR A 4 -28.47 -7.49 -20.05
C THR A 4 -27.54 -8.27 -19.14
N LEU A 5 -26.97 -9.37 -19.63
CA LEU A 5 -25.90 -10.12 -18.95
C LEU A 5 -24.71 -9.18 -18.80
N SER A 6 -24.60 -8.52 -17.64
CA SER A 6 -23.44 -7.70 -17.34
C SER A 6 -22.24 -8.63 -17.19
N THR A 7 -21.18 -8.35 -17.96
CA THR A 7 -19.92 -9.10 -17.88
C THR A 7 -19.40 -9.06 -16.44
N ILE A 8 -19.24 -10.22 -15.81
CA ILE A 8 -18.70 -10.34 -14.46
C ILE A 8 -17.19 -10.04 -14.56
N PRO A 9 -16.68 -8.99 -13.89
CA PRO A 9 -15.27 -8.66 -13.97
C PRO A 9 -14.44 -9.66 -13.17
N PHE A 10 -13.26 -10.01 -13.68
CA PHE A 10 -12.28 -10.83 -12.94
C PHE A 10 -11.78 -10.12 -11.66
N ASN A 11 -11.62 -8.81 -11.71
CA ASN A 11 -11.23 -7.98 -10.57
C ASN A 11 -11.98 -6.64 -10.62
N ARG A 12 -12.42 -6.16 -9.46
CA ARG A 12 -12.95 -4.81 -9.27
C ARG A 12 -12.27 -4.23 -8.02
N PRO A 13 -11.50 -3.13 -8.14
CA PRO A 13 -10.93 -2.45 -6.97
C PRO A 13 -12.02 -2.09 -5.97
N VAL A 14 -11.71 -2.24 -4.68
CA VAL A 14 -12.62 -1.85 -3.61
C VAL A 14 -12.51 -0.34 -3.40
N THR A 15 -13.67 0.31 -3.35
CA THR A 15 -13.79 1.72 -2.94
C THR A 15 -14.61 1.82 -1.66
N VAL A 16 -14.11 2.57 -0.69
CA VAL A 16 -14.72 2.80 0.63
C VAL A 16 -15.47 4.14 0.66
N GLY A 17 -15.10 5.12 -0.17
CA GLY A 17 -15.81 6.39 -0.37
C GLY A 17 -15.11 7.63 0.19
N THR A 18 -14.05 7.46 0.99
CA THR A 18 -13.28 8.56 1.61
C THR A 18 -11.92 8.80 0.95
N GLU A 19 -11.60 8.09 -0.14
CA GLU A 19 -10.29 8.13 -0.79
C GLU A 19 -9.93 9.55 -1.26
N PHE A 20 -10.88 10.23 -1.91
CA PHE A 20 -10.67 11.59 -2.41
C PHE A 20 -10.46 12.60 -1.29
N GLU A 21 -11.07 12.40 -0.13
CA GLU A 21 -10.90 13.28 1.03
C GLU A 21 -9.46 13.21 1.55
N TYR A 22 -8.91 12.01 1.71
CA TYR A 22 -7.52 11.81 2.12
C TYR A 22 -6.52 12.31 1.07
N ILE A 23 -6.78 12.09 -0.23
CA ILE A 23 -5.96 12.66 -1.31
C ILE A 23 -5.96 14.20 -1.23
N GLN A 24 -7.14 14.80 -1.07
CA GLN A 24 -7.28 16.25 -0.97
C GLN A 24 -6.58 16.80 0.28
N GLN A 25 -6.63 16.09 1.41
CA GLN A 25 -5.92 16.45 2.63
C GLN A 25 -4.40 16.50 2.40
N THR A 26 -3.83 15.48 1.76
CA THR A 26 -2.39 15.42 1.46
C THR A 26 -1.96 16.57 0.56
N ILE A 27 -2.76 16.90 -0.46
CA ILE A 27 -2.51 18.05 -1.35
C ILE A 27 -2.54 19.37 -0.57
N LYS A 28 -3.57 19.59 0.27
CA LYS A 28 -3.69 20.81 1.08
C LYS A 28 -2.50 21.01 2.03
N ASN A 29 -1.97 19.92 2.56
CA ASN A 29 -0.82 19.94 3.47
C ASN A 29 0.52 20.00 2.72
N MET A 30 0.53 19.88 1.39
CA MET A 30 1.73 19.77 0.55
C MET A 30 2.63 18.56 0.90
N ASP A 31 2.06 17.52 1.52
CA ASP A 31 2.75 16.31 1.98
C ASP A 31 2.76 15.20 0.91
N LEU A 32 3.11 15.56 -0.33
CA LEU A 32 2.99 14.64 -1.48
C LEU A 32 4.14 13.63 -1.62
N SER A 33 5.24 13.84 -0.90
CA SER A 33 6.38 12.93 -0.88
C SER A 33 6.14 11.74 0.06
N GLY A 34 7.07 10.76 0.03
CA GLY A 34 7.12 9.69 1.03
C GLY A 34 7.18 10.24 2.46
N ASP A 35 6.77 9.41 3.42
CA ASP A 35 6.81 9.68 4.87
C ASP A 35 6.02 10.92 5.36
N GLY A 36 5.07 11.39 4.55
CA GLY A 36 4.08 12.40 4.95
C GLY A 36 3.11 11.93 6.05
N ALA A 37 2.21 12.83 6.46
CA ALA A 37 1.29 12.58 7.58
C ALA A 37 0.42 11.32 7.38
N ILE A 38 -0.13 11.12 6.17
CA ILE A 38 -0.97 9.94 5.86
C ILE A 38 -0.14 8.65 5.88
N THR A 39 1.09 8.67 5.34
CA THR A 39 2.00 7.52 5.37
C THR A 39 2.25 7.04 6.80
N LYS A 40 2.49 7.97 7.73
CA LYS A 40 2.69 7.66 9.16
C LYS A 40 1.44 7.08 9.82
N GLN A 41 0.26 7.58 9.46
CA GLN A 41 -1.00 7.02 9.94
C GLN A 41 -1.20 5.58 9.44
N CYS A 42 -0.89 5.32 8.17
CA CYS A 42 -0.92 3.97 7.62
C CYS A 42 0.10 3.04 8.29
N HIS A 43 1.32 3.51 8.59
CA HIS A 43 2.31 2.73 9.37
C HIS A 43 1.72 2.32 10.72
N ALA A 44 1.24 3.28 11.50
CA ALA A 44 0.69 3.03 12.83
C ALA A 44 -0.53 2.08 12.79
N LEU A 45 -1.43 2.28 11.82
CA LEU A 45 -2.61 1.43 11.65
C LEU A 45 -2.20 -0.02 11.34
N LEU A 46 -1.27 -0.22 10.41
CA LEU A 46 -0.82 -1.55 10.02
C LEU A 46 0.01 -2.23 11.12
N GLU A 47 0.87 -1.48 11.83
CA GLU A 47 1.59 -1.97 13.01
C GLU A 47 0.62 -2.50 14.06
N GLN A 48 -0.49 -1.79 14.30
CA GLN A 48 -1.56 -2.23 15.21
C GLN A 48 -2.32 -3.45 14.68
N ILE A 49 -2.81 -3.43 13.44
CA ILE A 49 -3.63 -4.52 12.87
C ILE A 49 -2.83 -5.82 12.79
N LEU A 50 -1.56 -5.74 12.39
CA LEU A 50 -0.71 -6.91 12.19
C LEU A 50 0.04 -7.33 13.47
N SER A 51 -0.03 -6.52 14.54
CA SER A 51 0.72 -6.75 15.78
C SER A 51 2.23 -6.90 15.56
N ILE A 52 2.81 -6.01 14.76
CA ILE A 52 4.25 -5.99 14.44
C ILE A 52 4.89 -4.67 14.85
N PRO A 53 6.19 -4.67 15.21
CA PRO A 53 6.83 -3.48 15.78
C PRO A 53 7.09 -2.37 14.76
N LYS A 54 7.15 -2.69 13.46
CA LYS A 54 7.42 -1.71 12.42
C LYS A 54 6.82 -2.08 11.08
N VAL A 55 6.19 -1.12 10.42
CA VAL A 55 5.79 -1.17 9.02
C VAL A 55 6.49 -0.07 8.25
N LEU A 56 6.93 -0.38 7.03
CA LEU A 56 7.46 0.56 6.06
C LEU A 56 6.68 0.40 4.76
N LEU A 57 6.05 1.47 4.30
CA LEU A 57 5.32 1.46 3.02
C LEU A 57 6.31 1.65 1.87
N THR A 58 6.19 0.79 0.86
CA THR A 58 6.93 0.88 -0.40
C THR A 58 5.95 1.15 -1.55
N THR A 59 6.48 1.49 -2.73
CA THR A 59 5.64 1.78 -3.90
C THR A 59 5.09 0.53 -4.58
N SER A 60 5.57 -0.67 -4.23
CA SER A 60 5.04 -1.95 -4.70
C SER A 60 5.49 -3.12 -3.81
N CYS A 61 4.81 -4.26 -3.91
CA CYS A 61 5.24 -5.50 -3.25
C CYS A 61 6.61 -5.97 -3.76
N THR A 62 6.90 -5.80 -5.06
CA THR A 62 8.21 -6.12 -5.64
C THR A 62 9.33 -5.32 -4.95
N HIS A 63 9.16 -4.00 -4.79
CA HIS A 63 10.14 -3.19 -4.06
C HIS A 63 10.24 -3.57 -2.58
N ALA A 64 9.16 -4.04 -1.96
CA ALA A 64 9.20 -4.54 -0.58
C ALA A 64 10.10 -5.79 -0.48
N LEU A 65 9.96 -6.72 -1.42
CA LEU A 65 10.78 -7.94 -1.48
C LEU A 65 12.23 -7.63 -1.81
N GLU A 66 12.49 -6.73 -2.75
CA GLU A 66 13.85 -6.27 -3.08
C GLU A 66 14.51 -5.60 -1.87
N MET A 67 13.79 -4.72 -1.18
CA MET A 67 14.27 -4.08 0.05
C MET A 67 14.56 -5.11 1.16
N ALA A 68 13.72 -6.14 1.30
CA ALA A 68 13.95 -7.22 2.25
C ALA A 68 15.20 -8.05 1.90
N ALA A 69 15.40 -8.38 0.62
CA ALA A 69 16.60 -9.08 0.16
C ALA A 69 17.87 -8.25 0.38
N LEU A 70 17.82 -6.93 0.14
CA LEU A 70 18.91 -6.02 0.46
C LEU A 70 19.19 -5.96 1.97
N LEU A 71 18.16 -5.89 2.80
CA LEU A 71 18.28 -5.86 4.26
C LEU A 71 18.89 -7.15 4.81
N LEU A 72 18.49 -8.30 4.26
CA LEU A 72 19.05 -9.61 4.60
C LEU A 72 20.46 -9.83 4.00
N ASN A 73 20.92 -8.89 3.17
CA ASN A 73 22.21 -8.92 2.49
C ASN A 73 22.42 -10.20 1.66
N ILE A 74 21.39 -10.64 0.93
CA ILE A 74 21.45 -11.80 0.03
C ILE A 74 22.51 -11.59 -1.04
N GLN A 75 23.36 -12.60 -1.27
CA GLN A 75 24.48 -12.58 -2.20
C GLN A 75 24.31 -13.60 -3.35
N PRO A 76 25.03 -13.42 -4.47
CA PRO A 76 25.11 -14.44 -5.50
C PRO A 76 25.62 -15.79 -4.94
N GLY A 77 24.84 -16.84 -5.15
CA GLY A 77 25.12 -18.18 -4.63
C GLY A 77 24.32 -18.56 -3.38
N ASP A 78 23.64 -17.59 -2.74
CA ASP A 78 22.70 -17.87 -1.65
C ASP A 78 21.41 -18.50 -2.20
N GLU A 79 20.78 -19.37 -1.40
CA GLU A 79 19.47 -19.98 -1.70
C GLU A 79 18.39 -19.36 -0.79
N VAL A 80 17.22 -19.06 -1.37
CA VAL A 80 16.06 -18.43 -0.71
C VAL A 80 14.79 -19.20 -1.02
#